data_AF-A0AAF0HZU9-F1
#
_entry.id   AF-A0AAF0HZU9-F1
#
_cell.length_a   1.000
_cell.length_b   1.000
_cell.length_c   1.000
_cell.angle_alpha   90.00
_cell.angle_beta   90.00
_cell.angle_gamma   90.00
#
_symmetry.space_group_name_H-M   'P 1'
#
loop_
_entity.id
_entity.type
_entity.pdbx_description
1 polymer ?
#
loop_
_entity_poly.entity_id
_entity_poly.type
_entity_poly.pdbx_seq_one_letter_code
_entity_poly.pdbx_strand_id
1 'polypeptide(L)'
;MQHRETAEKVTETLLEVANKLVASVRMVDASEKDGKVSMDEADAYRKGVMGSLDELLQSTLTTIFATHPDLRPACSCASSASEDNNQP
;
A
#
# COMPACT_ATOMS: atom_id res chain seq x y z
N MET A 1 -2.14 20.85 16.91
CA MET A 1 -1.57 19.53 17.29
C MET A 1 -2.55 18.37 17.07
N GLN A 2 -3.85 18.48 17.40
CA GLN A 2 -4.80 17.36 17.28
C GLN A 2 -4.98 16.80 15.84
N HIS A 3 -5.05 17.67 14.81
CA HIS A 3 -5.26 17.21 13.43
C HIS A 3 -4.10 16.36 12.88
N ARG A 4 -2.86 16.64 13.29
CA ARG A 4 -1.67 15.89 12.88
C ARG A 4 -1.66 14.48 13.47
N GLU A 5 -1.93 14.37 14.77
CA GLU A 5 -1.98 13.07 15.46
C GLU A 5 -3.08 12.17 14.89
N THR A 6 -4.24 12.75 14.54
CA THR A 6 -5.30 12.00 13.85
C THR A 6 -4.85 11.55 12.45
N ALA A 7 -4.19 12.41 11.68
CA ALA A 7 -3.68 12.05 10.36
C ALA A 7 -2.63 10.94 10.41
N GLU A 8 -1.75 10.96 11.42
CA GLU A 8 -0.76 9.91 11.70
C GLU A 8 -1.45 8.58 12.01
N LYS A 9 -2.39 8.56 12.96
CA LYS A 9 -3.17 7.35 13.31
C LYS A 9 -3.95 6.79 12.14
N VAL A 10 -4.58 7.63 11.31
CA VAL A 10 -5.30 7.19 10.11
C VAL A 10 -4.33 6.57 9.10
N THR A 11 -3.17 7.18 8.89
CA THR A 11 -2.14 6.66 7.98
C THR A 11 -1.65 5.30 8.45
N GLU A 12 -1.28 5.16 9.72
CA GLU A 12 -0.81 3.89 10.31
C GLU A 12 -1.88 2.80 10.20
N THR A 13 -3.13 3.12 10.56
CA THR A 13 -4.24 2.16 10.50
C THR A 13 -4.49 1.68 9.07
N LEU A 14 -4.48 2.58 8.09
CA LEU A 14 -4.66 2.22 6.68
C LEU A 14 -3.53 1.34 6.16
N LEU A 15 -2.28 1.64 6.55
CA LEU A 15 -1.13 0.80 6.19
C LEU A 15 -1.21 -0.59 6.84
N GLU A 16 -1.69 -0.69 8.09
CA GLU A 16 -1.93 -1.98 8.73
C GLU A 16 -3.00 -2.80 7.99
N VAL A 17 -4.13 -2.17 7.64
CA VAL A 17 -5.20 -2.80 6.85
C VAL A 17 -4.67 -3.26 5.49
N ALA A 18 -3.90 -2.41 4.80
CA ALA A 18 -3.26 -2.75 3.52
C ALA A 18 -2.39 -4.01 3.65
N ASN A 19 -1.54 -4.09 4.68
CA ASN A 19 -0.69 -5.25 4.93
C ASN A 19 -1.50 -6.53 5.16
N LYS A 20 -2.62 -6.45 5.91
CA LYS A 20 -3.49 -7.61 6.15
C LYS A 20 -4.19 -8.07 4.88
N LEU A 21 -4.67 -7.14 4.06
CA LEU A 21 -5.31 -7.47 2.78
C LEU A 21 -4.33 -8.10 1.79
N VAL A 22 -3.10 -7.59 1.69
CA VAL A 22 -2.04 -8.20 0.89
C VAL A 22 -1.70 -9.61 1.38
N ALA A 23 -1.62 -9.81 2.71
CA ALA A 23 -1.42 -11.15 3.27
C ALA A 23 -2.58 -12.09 2.92
N SER A 24 -3.83 -11.60 2.97
CA SER A 24 -5.02 -12.36 2.57
C SER A 24 -4.97 -12.80 1.10
N VAL A 25 -4.58 -11.89 0.19
CA VAL A 25 -4.38 -12.23 -1.24
C VAL A 25 -3.33 -13.33 -1.39
N ARG A 26 -2.20 -13.24 -0.68
CA ARG A 26 -1.16 -14.29 -0.73
C ARG A 26 -1.66 -15.65 -0.24
N MET A 27 -2.57 -15.68 0.74
CA MET A 27 -3.18 -16.93 1.20
C MET A 27 -4.09 -17.54 0.12
N VAL A 28 -4.83 -16.71 -0.62
CA VAL A 28 -5.64 -17.16 -1.76
C VAL A 28 -4.74 -17.68 -2.88
N ASP A 29 -3.65 -17.00 -3.19
CA ASP A 29 -2.66 -17.46 -4.17
C ASP A 29 -2.04 -18.80 -3.78
N ALA A 30 -1.78 -19.02 -2.48
CA ALA A 30 -1.31 -20.32 -1.99
C ALA A 30 -2.39 -21.41 -2.10
N SER A 31 -3.66 -21.05 -1.86
CA SER A 31 -4.79 -21.97 -1.96
C SER A 31 -5.08 -22.39 -3.41
N GLU A 32 -4.84 -21.49 -4.36
CA GLU A 32 -4.89 -21.79 -5.80
C GLU A 32 -3.80 -22.79 -6.20
N LYS A 33 -2.55 -22.57 -5.77
CA LYS A 33 -1.44 -23.50 -6.01
C LYS A 33 -1.65 -24.89 -5.40
N ASP A 34 -2.33 -24.94 -4.26
CA ASP A 34 -2.73 -26.18 -3.60
C ASP A 34 -3.93 -26.88 -4.29
N GLY A 35 -4.52 -26.27 -5.31
CA GLY A 35 -5.71 -26.76 -6.02
C GLY A 35 -7.01 -26.68 -5.21
N LYS A 36 -7.05 -25.88 -4.14
CA LYS A 36 -8.22 -25.71 -3.26
C LYS A 36 -9.21 -24.66 -3.78
N VAL A 37 -8.72 -23.75 -4.61
CA VAL A 37 -9.48 -22.66 -5.24
C VAL A 37 -9.11 -22.63 -6.72
N SER A 38 -10.06 -22.32 -7.59
CA SER A 38 -9.77 -22.18 -9.03
C SER A 38 -8.96 -20.91 -9.33
N MET A 39 -8.22 -20.93 -10.44
CA MET A 39 -7.50 -19.76 -10.92
C MET A 39 -8.44 -18.55 -11.12
N ASP A 40 -9.63 -18.76 -11.69
CA ASP A 40 -10.60 -17.68 -11.93
C ASP A 40 -11.11 -17.05 -10.62
N GLU A 41 -11.38 -17.86 -9.59
CA GLU A 41 -11.78 -17.38 -8.26
C GLU A 41 -10.66 -16.59 -7.57
N ALA A 42 -9.43 -17.11 -7.65
CA ALA A 42 -8.25 -16.44 -7.09
C ALA A 42 -7.97 -15.10 -7.78
N ASP A 43 -8.08 -15.06 -9.10
CA ASP A 43 -7.90 -13.84 -9.90
C ASP A 43 -9.01 -12.81 -9.63
N ALA A 44 -10.27 -13.25 -9.53
CA ALA A 44 -11.38 -12.37 -9.18
C ALA A 44 -11.20 -11.77 -7.78
N TYR A 45 -10.80 -12.58 -6.80
CA TYR A 45 -10.51 -12.12 -5.45
C TYR A 45 -9.36 -11.11 -5.42
N ARG A 46 -8.23 -11.43 -6.08
CA ARG A 46 -7.05 -10.56 -6.16
C ARG A 46 -7.43 -9.20 -6.76
N LYS A 47 -8.13 -9.20 -7.90
CA LYS A 47 -8.55 -7.96 -8.59
C LYS A 47 -9.49 -7.13 -7.71
N GLY A 48 -10.48 -7.75 -7.07
CA GLY A 48 -11.43 -7.06 -6.21
C GLY A 48 -10.76 -6.42 -4.99
N VAL A 49 -9.93 -7.18 -4.28
CA VAL A 49 -9.25 -6.70 -3.06
C VAL A 49 -8.21 -5.62 -3.39
N MET A 50 -7.34 -5.87 -4.38
CA MET A 50 -6.28 -4.92 -4.71
C MET A 50 -6.83 -3.63 -5.33
N GLY A 51 -7.87 -3.71 -6.16
CA GLY A 51 -8.54 -2.53 -6.71
C GLY A 51 -9.19 -1.66 -5.63
N SER A 52 -9.94 -2.29 -4.73
CA SER A 52 -10.59 -1.57 -3.62
C SER A 52 -9.56 -0.95 -2.65
N LEU A 53 -8.45 -1.65 -2.42
CA LEU A 53 -7.36 -1.15 -1.58
C LEU A 53 -6.69 0.08 -2.21
N ASP A 54 -6.43 0.05 -3.52
CA ASP A 54 -5.83 1.19 -4.23
C ASP A 54 -6.72 2.43 -4.17
N GLU A 55 -8.03 2.28 -4.41
CA GLU A 55 -9.01 3.36 -4.29
C GLU A 55 -9.06 3.96 -2.87
N LEU A 56 -9.02 3.10 -1.84
CA LEU A 56 -9.03 3.54 -0.44
C LEU A 56 -7.76 4.32 -0.07
N LEU A 57 -6.59 3.82 -0.47
CA LEU A 57 -5.31 4.47 -0.22
C LEU A 57 -5.23 5.80 -0.97
N GLN A 58 -5.63 5.83 -2.24
CA GLN A 58 -5.61 7.04 -3.04
C GLN A 58 -6.57 8.11 -2.49
N SER A 59 -7.81 7.74 -2.17
CA SER A 59 -8.80 8.71 -1.66
C SER A 59 -8.41 9.31 -0.30
N THR A 60 -7.82 8.51 0.59
CA THR A 60 -7.53 8.95 1.95
C THR A 60 -6.14 9.56 2.09
N LEU A 61 -5.09 8.84 1.63
CA LEU A 61 -3.71 9.27 1.86
C LEU A 61 -3.31 10.46 0.99
N THR A 62 -3.88 10.63 -0.20
CA THR A 62 -3.59 11.80 -1.06
C THR A 62 -3.89 13.10 -0.32
N THR A 63 -5.06 13.19 0.31
CA THR A 63 -5.50 14.38 1.05
C THR A 63 -4.66 14.59 2.31
N ILE A 64 -4.38 13.50 3.04
CA ILE A 64 -3.53 13.55 4.24
C ILE A 64 -2.14 14.06 3.88
N PHE A 65 -1.50 13.52 2.84
CA PHE A 65 -0.16 13.91 2.44
C PHE A 65 -0.08 15.28 1.76
N ALA A 66 -1.17 15.76 1.16
CA ALA A 66 -1.24 17.15 0.69
C ALA A 66 -1.22 18.14 1.88
N THR A 67 -1.80 17.74 3.02
CA THR A 67 -1.89 18.57 4.23
C THR A 67 -0.67 18.39 5.16
N HIS A 68 -0.15 17.16 5.22
CA HIS A 68 0.94 16.71 6.10
C HIS A 68 1.97 15.92 5.27
N PRO A 69 2.80 16.60 4.45
CA PRO A 69 3.76 15.93 3.57
C PRO A 69 4.86 15.19 4.33
N ASP A 70 5.12 15.58 5.58
CA ASP A 70 6.04 14.95 6.51
C ASP A 70 5.62 13.54 6.93
N LEU A 71 4.33 13.20 6.82
CA LEU A 71 3.81 11.86 7.13
C LEU A 71 4.02 10.86 5.97
N ARG A 72 4.54 11.30 4.82
CA ARG A 72 4.84 10.38 3.72
C ARG A 72 5.90 9.37 4.15
N PRO A 73 5.69 8.06 3.94
CA PRO A 73 6.73 7.07 4.14
C PRO A 73 7.96 7.42 3.30
N ALA A 74 9.15 7.25 3.87
CA ALA A 74 10.39 7.38 3.11
C ALA A 74 10.40 6.30 2.02
N CYS A 75 10.20 6.68 0.76
CA CYS A 75 10.35 5.78 -0.39
C CYS A 75 11.85 5.52 -0.56
N SER A 76 12.29 4.27 -0.40
CA SER A 76 13.65 3.84 -0.80
C SER A 76 13.93 4.09 -2.30
N CYS A 77 12.88 4.35 -3.07
CA CYS A 77 12.83 4.68 -4.48
C CYS A 77 13.44 6.05 -4.83
N ALA A 78 13.55 6.96 -3.86
CA ALA A 78 14.06 8.32 -4.08
C ALA A 78 15.58 8.45 -3.83
N SER A 79 16.21 7.45 -3.22
CA SER A 79 17.65 7.48 -2.89
C SER A 79 18.58 7.09 -4.04
N SER A 80 18.06 6.70 -5.20
CA SER A 80 18.87 6.30 -6.36
C SER A 80 19.07 7.41 -7.42
N ALA A 81 18.59 8.62 -7.18
CA ALA A 81 18.62 9.70 -8.18
C ALA A 81 19.75 10.73 -8.00
N SER A 82 20.70 10.52 -7.10
CA SER A 82 21.75 11.50 -6.84
C SER A 82 23.04 10.84 -6.38
N GLU A 83 23.83 10.32 -7.33
CA GLU A 83 25.31 10.16 -7.25
C GLU A 83 25.85 9.55 -8.57
N ASP A 84 25.73 10.27 -9.68
CA ASP A 84 26.65 10.09 -10.83
C ASP A 84 26.73 11.38 -11.63
N ASN A 85 27.51 12.35 -11.14
CA ASN A 85 28.02 13.48 -11.92
C ASN A 85 29.03 14.27 -11.08
N ASN A 86 30.18 13.66 -10.80
CA ASN A 86 31.45 14.39 -10.82
C ASN A 86 32.61 13.42 -10.61
N GLN A 87 33.33 13.14 -11.68
CA GLN A 87 34.75 12.84 -11.55
C GLN A 87 35.48 13.48 -12.73
N PRO A 88 36.42 14.42 -12.48
CA PRO A 88 37.45 14.74 -13.46
C PRO A 88 38.46 13.59 -13.62
#